data_AF-A0A1Y2AEM5-F1
#
_entry.id   AF-A0A1Y2AEM5-F1
#
_cell.length_a   1.000
_cell.length_b   1.000
_cell.length_c   1.000
_cell.angle_alpha   90.00
_cell.angle_beta   90.00
_cell.angle_gamma   90.00
#
_symmetry.space_group_name_H-M   'P 1'
#
loop_
_entity.id
_entity.type
_entity.pdbx_description
1 polymer ?
#
loop_
_entity_poly.entity_id
_entity_poly.type
_entity_poly.pdbx_seq_one_letter_code
_entity_poly.pdbx_strand_id
1 'polypeptide(L)'
;MTQLEGAISQAIGKKPAFMRPPYGSGNGNQNVMSTLGSLGYTAAITWNLDSGDWNNKDINYAKQVFSGANGQGSISLNHLQYNGSTKESIVALARAEIDIMLSKGYTPVTMDKCLGLNAYQ
;
A
#
# COMPACT_ATOMS: atom_id res chain seq x y z
N MET A 1 -13.46 -11.10 -5.99
CA MET A 1 -13.36 -10.26 -4.79
C MET A 1 -14.20 -10.78 -3.62
N THR A 2 -15.45 -11.18 -3.84
CA THR A 2 -16.38 -11.61 -2.77
C THR A 2 -15.89 -12.73 -1.86
N GLN A 3 -15.15 -13.73 -2.36
CA GLN A 3 -14.57 -14.78 -1.52
C GLN A 3 -13.54 -14.25 -0.50
N LEU A 4 -12.59 -13.41 -0.97
CA LEU A 4 -11.59 -12.77 -0.11
C LEU A 4 -12.25 -11.81 0.89
N GLU A 5 -13.23 -11.04 0.44
CA GLU A 5 -13.99 -10.13 1.27
C GLU A 5 -14.70 -10.85 2.41
N GLY A 6 -15.32 -12.00 2.14
CA GLY A 6 -15.93 -12.84 3.16
C GLY A 6 -14.93 -13.28 4.22
N ALA A 7 -13.76 -13.78 3.80
CA ALA A 7 -12.71 -14.20 4.72
C ALA A 7 -12.19 -13.04 5.60
N ILE A 8 -11.94 -11.87 5.00
CA ILE A 8 -11.50 -10.68 5.75
C ILE A 8 -12.59 -10.25 6.73
N SER A 9 -13.83 -10.13 6.27
CA SER A 9 -14.95 -9.70 7.12
C SER A 9 -15.18 -10.65 8.29
N GLN A 10 -14.98 -11.95 8.10
CA GLN A 10 -15.10 -12.94 9.17
C GLN A 10 -13.96 -12.81 10.19
N ALA A 11 -12.75 -12.46 9.73
CA ALA A 11 -11.57 -12.31 10.59
C ALA A 11 -11.57 -11.00 11.40
N ILE A 12 -12.02 -9.89 10.82
CA ILE A 12 -11.89 -8.55 11.43
C ILE A 12 -13.23 -7.85 11.73
N GLY A 13 -14.37 -8.46 11.37
CA GLY A 13 -15.70 -7.90 11.59
C GLY A 13 -16.04 -6.68 10.73
N LYS A 14 -15.26 -6.39 9.69
CA LYS A 14 -15.44 -5.25 8.79
C LYS A 14 -15.23 -5.64 7.34
N LYS A 15 -16.03 -5.07 6.44
CA LYS A 15 -15.93 -5.26 5.00
C LYS A 15 -15.09 -4.15 4.38
N PRO A 16 -13.92 -4.42 3.78
CA PRO A 16 -13.09 -3.37 3.18
C PRO A 16 -13.77 -2.67 2.00
N ALA A 17 -13.63 -1.35 1.92
CA ALA A 17 -14.01 -0.56 0.75
C ALA A 17 -12.83 -0.28 -0.18
N PHE A 18 -11.60 -0.54 0.28
CA PHE A 18 -10.39 -0.41 -0.52
C PHE A 18 -9.85 -1.76 -0.92
N MET A 19 -9.21 -1.82 -2.08
CA MET A 19 -8.44 -2.98 -2.49
C MET A 19 -7.21 -2.55 -3.29
N ARG A 20 -6.16 -3.38 -3.29
CA ARG A 20 -4.98 -3.21 -4.13
C ARG A 20 -5.01 -4.30 -5.21
N PRO A 21 -5.08 -3.96 -6.50
CA PRO A 21 -4.95 -4.97 -7.56
C PRO A 21 -3.57 -5.66 -7.45
N PRO A 22 -3.50 -7.01 -7.51
CA PRO A 22 -2.23 -7.72 -7.54
C PRO A 22 -1.35 -7.16 -8.66
N TYR A 23 -0.10 -6.82 -8.31
CA TYR A 23 0.88 -6.21 -9.23
C TYR A 23 0.45 -4.85 -9.84
N GLY A 24 -0.62 -4.23 -9.35
CA GLY A 24 -1.23 -3.05 -9.98
C GLY A 24 -1.96 -3.38 -11.29
N SER A 25 -2.15 -4.65 -11.62
CA SER A 25 -2.76 -5.10 -12.86
C SER A 25 -4.22 -4.64 -12.97
N GLY A 26 -4.56 -3.99 -14.08
CA GLY A 26 -5.89 -3.45 -14.32
C GLY A 26 -6.09 -2.00 -13.86
N ASN A 27 -5.02 -1.31 -13.42
CA ASN A 27 -5.06 0.14 -13.21
C ASN A 27 -5.54 0.86 -14.48
N GLY A 28 -6.53 1.75 -14.34
CA GLY A 28 -7.16 2.46 -15.46
C GLY A 28 -8.04 1.61 -16.38
N ASN A 29 -8.19 0.30 -16.12
CA ASN A 29 -9.08 -0.54 -16.91
C ASN A 29 -10.54 -0.36 -16.46
N GLN A 30 -11.38 0.14 -17.37
CA GLN A 30 -12.77 0.48 -17.05
C GLN A 30 -13.61 -0.73 -16.60
N ASN A 31 -13.37 -1.92 -17.16
CA ASN A 31 -14.09 -3.13 -16.75
C ASN A 31 -13.74 -3.53 -15.32
N VAL A 32 -12.47 -3.42 -14.94
CA VAL A 32 -12.02 -3.67 -13.57
C VAL A 32 -12.63 -2.64 -12.62
N MET A 33 -12.56 -1.35 -12.96
CA MET A 33 -13.09 -0.28 -12.10
C MET A 33 -14.61 -0.38 -11.93
N SER A 34 -15.34 -0.67 -13.01
CA SER A 34 -16.80 -0.87 -12.96
C SER A 34 -17.19 -2.07 -12.11
N THR A 35 -16.45 -3.19 -12.25
CA THR A 35 -16.68 -4.39 -11.43
C THR A 35 -16.39 -4.14 -9.96
N LEU A 36 -15.33 -3.39 -9.63
CA LEU A 36 -15.03 -3.03 -8.25
C LEU A 36 -16.10 -2.09 -7.67
N GLY A 37 -16.53 -1.09 -8.44
CA GLY A 37 -17.59 -0.17 -8.02
C GLY A 37 -18.93 -0.87 -7.77
N SER A 38 -19.33 -1.81 -8.63
CA SER A 38 -20.58 -2.58 -8.43
C SER A 38 -20.54 -3.51 -7.22
N LEU A 39 -19.35 -3.83 -6.73
CA LEU A 39 -19.12 -4.62 -5.51
C LEU A 39 -18.93 -3.75 -4.25
N GLY A 40 -19.04 -2.41 -4.37
CA GLY A 40 -18.95 -1.47 -3.26
C GLY A 40 -17.52 -1.03 -2.89
N TYR A 41 -16.52 -1.34 -3.72
CA TYR A 41 -15.18 -0.79 -3.53
C TYR A 41 -15.14 0.67 -3.98
N THR A 42 -14.66 1.55 -3.11
CA THR A 42 -14.56 2.99 -3.37
C THR A 42 -13.19 3.40 -3.90
N ALA A 43 -12.17 2.53 -3.77
CA ALA A 43 -10.83 2.81 -4.29
C ALA A 43 -10.03 1.54 -4.63
N ALA A 44 -9.39 1.57 -5.80
CA ALA A 44 -8.34 0.63 -6.20
C ALA A 44 -6.97 1.31 -6.04
N ILE A 45 -6.18 0.84 -5.09
CA ILE A 45 -4.98 1.53 -4.61
C ILE A 45 -3.72 0.98 -5.28
N THR A 46 -2.98 1.86 -5.94
CA THR A 46 -1.59 1.64 -6.38
C THR A 46 -0.63 2.46 -5.52
N TRP A 47 0.65 2.51 -5.87
CA TRP A 47 1.70 3.19 -5.11
C TRP A 47 2.55 4.07 -6.03
N ASN A 48 3.20 5.08 -5.46
CA ASN A 48 4.16 5.93 -6.15
C ASN A 48 5.57 5.88 -5.54
N LEU A 49 5.73 5.28 -4.36
CA LEU A 49 7.04 4.96 -3.78
C LEU A 49 7.15 3.43 -3.63
N ASP A 50 7.98 2.80 -4.46
CA ASP A 50 8.23 1.35 -4.41
C ASP A 50 9.57 1.08 -3.72
N SER A 51 9.55 0.40 -2.57
CA SER A 51 10.77 0.03 -1.84
C SER A 51 11.65 -0.96 -2.62
N GLY A 52 11.08 -1.67 -3.60
CA GLY A 52 11.78 -2.73 -4.33
C GLY A 52 12.11 -3.96 -3.47
N ASP A 53 11.53 -4.06 -2.27
CA ASP A 53 11.78 -5.14 -1.31
C ASP A 53 11.49 -6.55 -1.85
N TRP A 54 10.62 -6.62 -2.86
CA TRP A 54 10.30 -7.84 -3.59
C TRP A 54 11.33 -8.21 -4.67
N ASN A 55 12.18 -7.27 -5.11
CA ASN A 55 13.07 -7.44 -6.27
C ASN A 55 14.55 -7.45 -5.91
N ASN A 56 14.90 -8.08 -4.78
CA ASN A 56 16.28 -8.18 -4.26
C ASN A 56 16.96 -6.81 -4.11
N LYS A 57 16.19 -5.74 -3.90
CA LYS A 57 16.74 -4.42 -3.60
C LYS A 57 17.08 -4.33 -2.12
N ASP A 58 18.14 -3.61 -1.82
CA ASP A 58 18.58 -3.38 -0.46
C ASP A 58 17.92 -2.12 0.13
N ILE A 59 18.19 -1.89 1.42
CA ILE A 59 17.69 -0.72 2.13
C ILE A 59 18.18 0.60 1.52
N ASN A 60 19.32 0.63 0.83
CA ASN A 60 19.84 1.86 0.24
C ASN A 60 19.04 2.28 -0.99
N TYR A 61 18.60 1.31 -1.81
CA TYR A 61 17.66 1.57 -2.90
C TYR A 61 16.36 2.19 -2.38
N ALA A 62 15.76 1.62 -1.33
CA ALA A 62 14.54 2.18 -0.73
C ALA A 62 14.78 3.60 -0.20
N LYS A 63 15.89 3.83 0.50
CA LYS A 63 16.27 5.18 0.96
C LYS A 63 16.36 6.19 -0.20
N GLN A 64 16.91 5.78 -1.35
CA GLN A 64 17.00 6.62 -2.54
C GLN A 64 15.60 6.96 -3.09
N VAL A 65 14.72 5.96 -3.22
CA VAL A 65 13.34 6.17 -3.71
C VAL A 65 12.59 7.14 -2.80
N PHE A 66 12.62 6.93 -1.49
CA PHE A 66 11.87 7.73 -0.53
C PHE A 66 12.46 9.14 -0.36
N SER A 67 13.78 9.29 -0.52
CA SER A 67 14.41 10.62 -0.55
C SER A 67 13.92 11.48 -1.72
N GLY A 68 13.46 10.86 -2.81
CA GLY A 68 12.89 11.52 -3.98
C GLY A 68 11.49 12.09 -3.80
N ALA A 69 10.80 11.81 -2.68
CA ALA A 69 9.47 12.37 -2.42
C ALA A 69 9.52 13.91 -2.33
N ASN A 70 8.58 14.61 -2.97
CA ASN A 70 8.71 16.05 -3.28
C ASN A 70 7.49 16.90 -2.88
N GLY A 71 6.86 16.59 -1.76
CA GLY A 71 5.72 17.33 -1.20
C GLY A 71 4.35 16.86 -1.69
N GLN A 72 4.28 15.97 -2.68
CA GLN A 72 3.03 15.30 -3.06
C GLN A 72 2.68 14.17 -2.09
N GLY A 73 1.38 13.89 -1.93
CA GLY A 73 0.90 12.71 -1.20
C GLY A 73 1.57 11.44 -1.71
N SER A 74 2.03 10.60 -0.79
CA SER A 74 2.86 9.43 -1.10
C SER A 74 2.24 8.16 -0.51
N ILE A 75 2.17 7.13 -1.34
CA ILE A 75 1.72 5.78 -0.98
C ILE A 75 2.90 4.84 -1.24
N SER A 76 3.39 4.21 -0.18
CA SER A 76 4.48 3.24 -0.26
C SER A 76 3.99 1.83 -0.59
N LEU A 77 4.82 1.07 -1.30
CA LEU A 77 4.71 -0.38 -1.42
C LEU A 77 5.84 -1.07 -0.63
N ASN A 78 5.41 -1.95 0.26
CA ASN A 78 6.23 -2.87 1.02
C ASN A 78 5.49 -4.20 1.20
N HIS A 79 6.22 -5.26 1.56
CA HIS A 79 5.71 -6.60 1.79
C HIS A 79 6.16 -7.14 3.16
N LEU A 80 5.27 -7.88 3.82
CA LEU A 80 5.64 -8.70 4.97
C LEU A 80 6.01 -10.09 4.47
N GLN A 81 7.16 -10.61 4.93
CA GLN A 81 7.58 -12.00 4.72
C GLN A 81 7.67 -12.41 3.23
N TYR A 82 8.45 -11.67 2.45
CA TYR A 82 8.75 -11.98 1.05
C TYR A 82 10.22 -12.40 0.85
N ASN A 83 10.50 -13.36 -0.04
CA ASN A 83 11.84 -13.83 -0.41
C ASN A 83 12.82 -14.11 0.76
N GLY A 84 12.35 -14.67 1.87
CA GLY A 84 13.21 -15.01 3.01
C GLY A 84 13.61 -13.82 3.88
N SER A 85 12.94 -12.66 3.73
CA SER A 85 13.10 -11.51 4.61
C SER A 85 12.91 -11.90 6.08
N THR A 86 13.81 -11.41 6.95
CA THR A 86 13.68 -11.61 8.39
C THR A 86 12.81 -10.52 9.01
N LYS A 87 12.32 -10.76 10.22
CA LYS A 87 11.60 -9.74 10.98
C LYS A 87 12.46 -8.49 11.16
N GLU A 88 13.74 -8.67 11.44
CA GLU A 88 14.71 -7.60 11.68
C GLU A 88 14.93 -6.77 10.41
N SER A 89 15.05 -7.41 9.23
CA SER A 89 15.23 -6.70 7.97
C SER A 89 13.99 -5.89 7.58
N ILE A 90 12.78 -6.45 7.79
CA ILE A 90 11.51 -5.75 7.54
C ILE A 90 11.38 -4.51 8.45
N VAL A 91 11.68 -4.65 9.75
CA VAL A 91 11.61 -3.54 10.70
C VAL A 91 12.66 -2.48 10.40
N ALA A 92 13.87 -2.87 10.01
CA ALA A 92 14.93 -1.95 9.64
C ALA A 92 14.58 -1.14 8.38
N LEU A 93 14.01 -1.80 7.36
CA LEU A 93 13.54 -1.15 6.13
C LEU A 93 12.45 -0.13 6.43
N ALA A 94 11.36 -0.55 7.10
CA ALA A 94 10.24 0.31 7.43
C ALA A 94 10.67 1.52 8.29
N ARG A 95 11.59 1.33 9.24
CA ARG A 95 12.14 2.43 10.05
C ARG A 95 12.89 3.45 9.19
N ALA A 96 13.76 2.99 8.29
CA ALA A 96 14.53 3.89 7.44
C ALA A 96 13.62 4.72 6.51
N GLU A 97 12.59 4.10 5.95
CA GLU A 97 11.58 4.78 5.12
C GLU A 97 10.81 5.84 5.92
N ILE A 98 10.31 5.47 7.11
CA ILE A 98 9.57 6.39 8.00
C ILE A 98 10.46 7.56 8.44
N ASP A 99 11.70 7.31 8.87
CA ASP A 99 12.63 8.35 9.32
C ASP A 99 12.91 9.37 8.20
N ILE A 100 13.10 8.91 6.95
CA ILE A 100 13.27 9.80 5.79
C ILE A 100 12.03 10.65 5.57
N MET A 101 10.84 10.05 5.54
CA MET A 101 9.61 10.78 5.28
C MET A 101 9.32 11.82 6.37
N LEU A 102 9.54 11.47 7.64
CA LEU A 102 9.43 12.40 8.77
C LEU A 102 10.42 13.56 8.64
N SER A 103 11.68 13.30 8.27
CA SER A 103 12.69 14.35 8.07
C SER A 103 12.32 15.35 6.96
N LYS A 104 11.45 14.92 6.03
CA LYS A 104 10.94 15.72 4.91
C LYS A 104 9.61 16.41 5.23
N GLY A 105 9.12 16.32 6.47
CA GLY A 105 7.89 16.97 6.93
C GLY A 105 6.60 16.21 6.62
N TYR A 106 6.68 14.94 6.20
CA TYR A 106 5.49 14.12 5.98
C TYR A 106 4.90 13.61 7.30
N THR A 107 3.59 13.39 7.31
CA THR A 107 2.88 12.71 8.40
C THR A 107 2.42 11.33 7.93
N PRO A 108 2.88 10.22 8.54
CA PRO A 108 2.37 8.89 8.26
C PRO A 108 0.89 8.79 8.67
N VAL A 109 0.05 8.34 7.74
CA VAL A 109 -1.39 8.18 7.97
C VAL A 109 -1.87 6.87 7.35
N THR A 110 -3.06 6.44 7.75
CA THR A 110 -3.77 5.31 7.11
C THR A 110 -4.35 5.75 5.76
N MET A 111 -4.70 4.77 4.92
CA MET A 111 -5.16 5.03 3.55
C MET A 111 -6.45 5.88 3.51
N ASP A 112 -7.38 5.65 4.43
CA ASP A 112 -8.62 6.43 4.57
C ASP A 112 -8.34 7.91 4.80
N LYS A 113 -7.37 8.23 5.65
CA LYS A 113 -6.94 9.61 5.90
C LYS A 113 -6.20 10.20 4.71
N CYS A 114 -5.35 9.41 4.05
CA CYS A 114 -4.62 9.85 2.86
C CYS A 114 -5.56 10.23 1.70
N LEU A 115 -6.65 9.48 1.53
CA LEU A 115 -7.60 9.67 0.42
C LEU A 115 -8.83 10.49 0.80
N GLY A 116 -9.10 10.68 2.09
CA GLY A 116 -10.35 11.28 2.57
C GLY A 116 -11.58 10.40 2.29
N LEU A 117 -11.42 9.08 2.31
CA LEU A 117 -12.46 8.09 2.00
C LEU A 117 -12.71 7.14 3.18
N ASN A 118 -13.89 6.53 3.26
CA ASN A 118 -14.19 5.50 4.26
C ASN A 118 -13.48 4.19 3.90
N ALA A 119 -12.66 3.64 4.81
CA ALA A 119 -11.93 2.38 4.59
C ALA A 119 -12.82 1.13 4.52
N TYR A 120 -14.07 1.22 4.98
CA TYR A 120 -14.97 0.09 5.14
C TYR A 120 -16.35 0.43 4.57
N GLN A 121 -17.04 -0.62 4.14
CA GLN A 121 -18.44 -0.62 3.71
C GLN A 121 -19.37 -0.84 4.89
#